data_AF-J1HJK5-F1
#
_entry.id   AF-J1HJK5-F1
#
_cell.length_a   1.000
_cell.length_b   1.000
_cell.length_c   1.000
_cell.angle_alpha   90.00
_cell.angle_beta   90.00
_cell.angle_gamma   90.00
#
_symmetry.space_group_name_H-M   'P 1'
#
loop_
_entity.id
_entity.type
_entity.pdbx_description
1 polymer ?
#
loop_
_entity_poly.entity_id
_entity_poly.type
_entity_poly.pdbx_seq_one_letter_code
_entity_poly.pdbx_strand_id
1 'polypeptide(L)' 'MRVSLALPEPGLNPEAARIRTGPRTGVAGPGGDGEAYPWRFWLEDEPTVSPYKPAVPRRRAGRAER' A
#
# COMPACT_ATOMS: atom_id res chain seq x y z
N MET A 1 -4.51 -27.50 -5.33
CA MET A 1 -5.69 -26.67 -5.66
C MET A 1 -5.16 -25.39 -6.31
N ARG A 2 -5.52 -25.09 -7.55
CA ARG A 2 -5.01 -23.92 -8.30
C ARG A 2 -6.11 -22.87 -8.35
N VAL A 3 -5.84 -21.66 -7.90
CA VAL A 3 -6.75 -20.52 -8.04
C VAL A 3 -6.37 -19.76 -9.30
N SER A 4 -7.35 -19.40 -10.11
CA SER A 4 -7.22 -18.51 -11.26
C SER A 4 -7.99 -17.23 -11.00
N LEU A 5 -7.40 -16.10 -11.38
CA LEU A 5 -8.02 -14.79 -11.33
C LEU A 5 -8.55 -14.44 -12.72
N ALA A 6 -9.78 -13.94 -12.80
CA ALA A 6 -10.36 -13.37 -14.01
C ALA A 6 -10.46 -11.85 -13.84
N LEU A 7 -10.33 -11.11 -14.93
CA LEU A 7 -10.61 -9.68 -14.93
C LEU A 7 -12.12 -9.45 -14.79
N PRO A 8 -12.53 -8.35 -14.13
CA PRO A 8 -13.93 -7.97 -14.10
C PRO A 8 -14.43 -7.56 -15.49
N GLU A 9 -15.74 -7.61 -15.68
CA GLU A 9 -16.38 -7.11 -16.90
C GLU A 9 -16.00 -5.64 -17.16
N PRO A 10 -15.65 -5.28 -18.41
CA PRO A 10 -15.37 -3.89 -18.77
C PRO A 10 -16.52 -2.97 -18.37
N GLY A 11 -16.20 -1.83 -17.75
CA GLY A 11 -17.19 -0.86 -17.27
C GLY A 11 -17.52 -0.96 -15.78
N LEU A 12 -17.06 -2.00 -15.08
CA LEU A 12 -17.13 -2.08 -13.61
C LEU A 12 -15.99 -1.34 -12.89
N ASN A 13 -15.39 -0.35 -13.54
CA ASN A 13 -14.32 0.43 -12.94
C ASN A 13 -14.89 1.33 -11.84
N PRO A 14 -14.17 1.49 -10.71
CA PRO A 14 -14.57 2.45 -9.69
C PRO A 14 -14.55 3.87 -10.26
N GLU A 15 -15.46 4.71 -9.76
CA GLU A 15 -15.46 6.13 -10.07
C GLU A 15 -14.13 6.76 -9.65
N ALA A 16 -13.53 7.56 -10.54
CA ALA A 16 -12.24 8.20 -10.27
C ALA A 16 -12.25 9.05 -9.00
N ALA A 17 -13.40 9.68 -8.69
CA ALA A 17 -13.60 10.47 -7.48
C ALA A 17 -13.55 9.67 -6.18
N ARG A 18 -13.66 8.33 -6.24
CA ARG A 18 -13.55 7.43 -5.07
C ARG A 18 -12.14 6.88 -4.88
N ILE A 19 -11.25 7.12 -5.84
CA ILE A 19 -9.84 6.69 -5.75
C ILE A 19 -9.09 7.74 -4.92
N ARG A 20 -8.38 7.27 -3.91
CA ARG A 20 -7.51 8.08 -3.04
C ARG A 20 -6.06 7.66 -3.22
N THR A 21 -5.13 8.58 -2.97
CA THR A 21 -3.69 8.36 -3.15
C THR A 21 -2.91 8.76 -1.90
N GLY A 22 -1.71 8.20 -1.72
CA GLY A 22 -0.89 8.52 -0.54
C GLY A 22 0.33 7.63 -0.35
N PRO A 23 0.95 7.65 0.85
CA PRO A 23 2.19 6.95 1.12
C PRO A 23 2.03 5.44 1.06
N ARG A 24 3.08 4.75 0.62
CA ARG A 24 3.11 3.28 0.59
C ARG A 24 3.17 2.69 2.00
N THR A 25 2.45 1.59 2.19
CA THR A 25 2.43 0.84 3.45
C THR A 25 3.78 0.17 3.70
N GLY A 26 4.32 0.35 4.91
CA GLY A 26 5.52 -0.37 5.36
C GLY A 26 6.84 0.01 4.68
N VAL A 27 6.89 1.09 3.90
CA VAL A 27 8.10 1.54 3.20
C VAL A 27 8.81 2.64 4.00
N ALA A 28 10.09 2.44 4.32
CA ALA A 28 10.91 3.40 5.04
C ALA A 28 11.69 4.33 4.10
N GLY A 29 12.18 5.45 4.63
CA GLY A 29 12.99 6.42 3.89
C GLY A 29 12.21 7.19 2.84
N PRO A 30 12.89 7.81 1.85
CA PRO A 30 12.24 8.67 0.85
C PRO A 30 11.09 7.99 0.12
N GLY A 31 11.18 6.68 -0.15
CA GLY A 31 10.11 5.95 -0.84
C GLY A 31 8.81 5.77 -0.04
N GLY A 32 8.81 6.09 1.26
CA GLY A 32 7.62 6.14 2.12
C GLY A 32 7.01 7.53 2.23
N ASP A 33 7.64 8.55 1.65
CA ASP A 33 7.13 9.91 1.62
C ASP A 33 5.90 10.00 0.70
N GLY A 34 4.77 10.41 1.27
CA GLY A 34 3.49 10.47 0.58
C GLY A 34 3.35 11.66 -0.35
N GLU A 35 4.13 12.72 -0.17
CA GLU A 35 4.13 13.89 -1.04
C GLU A 35 5.03 13.65 -2.25
N ALA A 36 6.22 13.09 -2.02
CA ALA A 36 7.16 12.77 -3.09
C ALA A 36 6.74 11.52 -3.89
N TYR A 37 6.15 10.52 -3.22
CA TYR A 37 5.79 9.23 -3.84
C TYR A 37 4.39 8.73 -3.39
N PRO A 38 3.30 9.36 -3.85
CA PRO A 38 1.91 8.99 -3.53
C PRO A 38 1.43 7.71 -4.25
N TRP A 39 2.23 6.65 -4.26
CA TRP A 39 1.99 5.47 -5.09
C TRP A 39 1.14 4.38 -4.43
N ARG A 40 0.49 4.68 -3.30
CA ARG A 40 -0.59 3.83 -2.77
C ARG A 40 -1.91 4.37 -3.31
N PHE A 41 -2.69 3.52 -3.97
CA PHE A 41 -4.03 3.83 -4.45
C PHE A 41 -5.06 2.96 -3.72
N TRP A 42 -6.20 3.51 -3.32
CA TRP A 42 -7.27 2.76 -2.66
C TRP A 42 -8.65 3.38 -2.92
N LEU A 43 -9.70 2.61 -2.63
CA LEU A 43 -11.08 3.07 -2.68
C LEU A 43 -11.49 3.65 -1.33
N GLU A 44 -12.10 4.83 -1.35
CA GLU A 44 -12.72 5.45 -0.18
C GLU A 44 -13.89 4.59 0.35
N ASP A 45 -13.97 4.47 1.67
CA ASP A 45 -15.00 3.73 2.42
C ASP A 45 -15.19 2.25 2.08
N GLU A 46 -14.21 1.64 1.38
CA GLU A 46 -14.29 0.24 0.98
C GLU A 46 -13.73 -0.69 2.09
N PRO A 47 -14.56 -1.54 2.73
CA PRO A 47 -14.16 -2.33 3.90
C PRO A 47 -13.09 -3.39 3.60
N THR A 48 -12.93 -3.79 2.33
CA THR A 48 -11.89 -4.72 1.91
C THR A 48 -10.50 -4.08 1.82
N VAL A 49 -10.41 -2.75 1.85
CA VAL A 49 -9.13 -2.03 1.85
C VAL A 49 -8.42 -2.26 3.18
N SER A 50 -7.21 -2.82 3.10
CA SER A 50 -6.38 -3.01 4.28
C SER A 50 -5.99 -1.66 4.91
N PRO A 51 -6.02 -1.54 6.26
CA PRO A 51 -5.60 -0.34 6.96
C PRO A 51 -4.16 0.06 6.61
N TYR A 52 -3.91 1.38 6.55
CA TYR A 52 -2.55 1.89 6.37
C TYR A 52 -1.67 1.52 7.58
N LYS A 53 -0.44 1.09 7.30
CA LYS A 53 0.59 0.79 8.32
C LYS A 53 1.90 1.49 7.94
N PRO A 54 2.41 2.42 8.75
CA PRO A 54 3.69 3.07 8.48
C PRO A 54 4.85 2.07 8.63
N ALA A 55 6.01 2.40 8.05
CA ALA A 55 7.22 1.62 8.29
C ALA A 55 7.66 1.71 9.75
N VAL A 56 8.03 0.56 10.33
CA VAL A 56 8.54 0.50 11.71
C VAL A 56 10.07 0.50 11.66
N PRO A 57 10.76 1.39 12.40
CA PRO A 57 12.21 1.35 12.50
C PRO A 57 12.67 -0.02 13.00
N ARG A 58 13.52 -0.70 12.23
CA ARG A 58 14.12 -1.96 12.67
C ARG A 58 15.20 -1.64 13.70
N ARG A 59 15.02 -2.09 14.95
CA ARG A 59 16.11 -2.09 15.94
C ARG A 59 17.22 -2.98 15.38
N ARG A 60 18.35 -2.40 15.00
CA ARG A 60 19.55 -3.16 14.63
C ARG A 60 19.95 -3.92 15.90
N ALA A 61 19.70 -5.23 15.95
CA ALA A 61 20.39 -6.07 16.91
C ALA A 61 21.88 -5.89 16.60
N GLY A 62 22.63 -5.32 17.53
CA GLY A 62 24.05 -5.09 17.37
C GLY A 62 24.67 -6.39 16.89
N ARG A 63 25.35 -6.34 15.74
CA ARG A 63 26.36 -7.34 15.42
C ARG A 63 27.37 -7.19 16.55
N ALA A 64 27.23 -8.01 17.59
CA ALA A 64 28.20 -8.09 18.67
C ALA A 64 29.56 -8.24 18.01
N GLU A 65 30.43 -7.31 18.35
CA GLU A 65 31.77 -7.13 17.83
C GLU A 65 32.54 -8.45 18.01
N ARG A 66 33.31 -8.79 16.96
CA ARG A 66 34.42 -9.73 17.09
C ARG A 66 35.57 -9.04 17.78
#